data_AF-A0A2E0BJ51-F1
#
_entry.id   AF-A0A2E0BJ51-F1
#
_cell.length_a   1.000
_cell.length_b   1.000
_cell.length_c   1.000
_cell.angle_alpha   90.00
_cell.angle_beta   90.00
_cell.angle_gamma   90.00
#
_symmetry.space_group_name_H-M   'P 1'
#
loop_
_entity.id
_entity.type
_entity.pdbx_description
1 polymer ?
#
loop_
_entity_poly.entity_id
_entity_poly.type
_entity_poly.pdbx_seq_one_letter_code
_entity_poly.pdbx_strand_id
1 'polypeptide(L)'
;MPYNKTVEKTTMTKTKTKRVTVTPLSRKAKNRFANEMDLFHSCTIENEREMADGSQWMFLKSLNQCYFFWVPVKGNKDWKVDK
;
A
#
# COMPACT_ATOMS: atom_id res chain seq x y z
N MET A 1 42.93 21.30 -6.70
CA MET A 1 41.86 20.28 -6.76
C MET A 1 40.60 20.85 -6.14
N PRO A 2 39.56 21.23 -6.90
CA PRO A 2 38.26 21.58 -6.32
C PRO A 2 37.23 20.47 -6.57
N TYR A 3 36.59 20.03 -5.49
CA TYR A 3 35.52 19.04 -5.46
C TYR A 3 34.18 19.74 -5.74
N ASN A 4 33.59 19.52 -6.92
CA ASN A 4 32.22 19.95 -7.20
C ASN A 4 31.27 18.79 -6.88
N LYS A 5 30.62 18.83 -5.70
CA LYS A 5 29.45 17.98 -5.43
C LYS A 5 28.21 18.72 -5.91
N THR A 6 27.72 18.34 -7.07
CA THR A 6 26.41 18.74 -7.60
C THR A 6 25.33 18.19 -6.66
N VAL A 7 24.65 19.07 -5.94
CA VAL A 7 23.48 18.68 -5.13
C VAL A 7 22.30 18.58 -6.09
N GLU A 8 22.06 17.37 -6.60
CA GLU A 8 20.87 17.10 -7.39
C GLU A 8 19.63 17.31 -6.52
N LYS A 9 18.85 18.33 -6.88
CA LYS A 9 17.57 18.65 -6.25
C LYS A 9 16.59 17.53 -6.63
N THR A 10 16.42 16.56 -5.74
CA THR A 10 15.37 15.53 -5.85
C THR A 10 14.02 16.23 -5.90
N THR A 11 13.44 16.32 -7.11
CA THR A 11 12.08 16.77 -7.31
C THR A 11 11.16 15.76 -6.63
N MET A 12 10.60 16.13 -5.48
CA MET A 12 9.54 15.37 -4.82
C MET A 12 8.32 15.40 -5.73
N THR A 13 8.22 14.40 -6.59
CA THR A 13 7.01 14.13 -7.37
C THR A 13 5.88 13.94 -6.38
N LYS A 14 4.91 14.85 -6.44
CA LYS A 14 3.70 14.86 -5.60
C LYS A 14 2.89 13.63 -5.99
N THR A 15 3.20 12.47 -5.40
CA THR A 15 2.50 11.21 -5.67
C THR A 15 1.05 11.43 -5.30
N LYS A 16 0.17 11.54 -6.30
CA LYS A 16 -1.28 11.52 -6.11
C LYS A 16 -1.57 10.33 -5.20
N THR A 17 -2.01 10.62 -3.98
CA THR A 17 -2.33 9.62 -2.96
C THR A 17 -3.49 8.77 -3.48
N LYS A 18 -3.17 7.65 -4.12
CA LYS A 18 -4.19 6.70 -4.60
C LYS A 18 -4.75 6.01 -3.37
N ARG A 19 -6.07 5.95 -3.26
CA ARG A 19 -6.75 5.20 -2.21
C ARG A 19 -7.46 4.01 -2.84
N VAL A 20 -7.55 2.93 -2.11
CA VAL A 20 -8.33 1.74 -2.46
C VAL A 20 -9.14 1.31 -1.27
N THR A 21 -10.21 0.58 -1.54
CA THR A 21 -10.98 -0.07 -0.50
C THR A 21 -10.61 -1.54 -0.41
N VAL A 22 -10.44 -2.05 0.79
CA VAL A 22 -10.16 -3.46 1.05
C VAL A 22 -11.26 -4.08 1.90
N THR A 23 -11.70 -5.27 1.52
CA THR A 23 -12.69 -6.03 2.28
C THR A 23 -12.03 -7.28 2.86
N PRO A 24 -12.07 -7.48 4.19
CA PRO A 24 -11.56 -8.70 4.80
C PRO A 24 -12.49 -9.88 4.51
N LEU A 25 -11.95 -10.92 3.86
CA LEU A 25 -12.69 -12.15 3.53
C LEU A 25 -12.51 -13.21 4.63
N SER A 26 -11.26 -13.42 5.03
CA SER A 26 -10.84 -14.43 5.99
C SER A 26 -11.09 -14.00 7.43
N ARG A 27 -11.34 -14.96 8.33
CA ARG A 27 -11.49 -14.70 9.78
C ARG A 27 -10.27 -13.96 10.36
N LYS A 28 -9.06 -14.29 9.89
CA LYS A 28 -7.82 -13.61 10.32
C LYS A 28 -7.81 -12.15 9.86
N ALA A 29 -8.19 -11.89 8.61
CA ALA A 29 -8.29 -10.53 8.08
C ALA A 29 -9.35 -9.72 8.82
N LYS A 30 -10.52 -10.29 9.11
CA LYS A 30 -11.58 -9.61 9.89
C LYS A 30 -11.11 -9.21 11.28
N ASN A 31 -10.34 -10.08 11.95
CA ASN A 31 -9.76 -9.77 13.26
C ASN A 31 -8.74 -8.62 13.19
N ARG A 32 -7.87 -8.61 12.18
CA ARG A 32 -6.91 -7.50 11.95
C ARG A 32 -7.63 -6.21 11.55
N PHE A 33 -8.67 -6.33 10.75
CA PHE A 33 -9.48 -5.20 10.31
C PHE A 33 -10.14 -4.48 11.50
N ALA A 34 -10.70 -5.24 12.44
CA ALA A 34 -11.29 -4.68 13.65
C ALA A 34 -10.24 -4.13 14.63
N ASN A 35 -9.15 -4.86 14.87
CA ASN A 35 -8.19 -4.49 15.93
C ASN A 35 -7.09 -3.51 15.47
N GLU A 36 -6.58 -3.66 14.24
CA GLU A 36 -5.46 -2.86 13.74
C GLU A 36 -5.89 -1.76 12.78
N MET A 37 -7.00 -1.93 12.05
CA MET A 37 -7.47 -0.93 11.08
C MET A 37 -8.70 -0.14 11.56
N ASP A 38 -9.16 -0.37 12.79
CA ASP A 38 -10.31 0.32 13.40
C ASP A 38 -11.57 0.30 12.51
N LEU A 39 -11.81 -0.84 11.84
CA LEU A 39 -12.90 -1.06 10.89
C LEU A 39 -12.88 -0.13 9.65
N PHE A 40 -11.77 0.55 9.36
CA PHE A 40 -11.62 1.37 8.15
C PHE A 40 -11.18 0.54 6.95
N HIS A 41 -12.08 0.34 5.99
CA HIS A 41 -11.79 -0.35 4.71
C HIS A 41 -10.94 0.48 3.75
N SER A 42 -10.75 1.77 4.01
CA SER A 42 -9.99 2.67 3.14
C SER A 42 -8.50 2.59 3.44
N CYS A 43 -7.72 2.18 2.44
CA CYS A 43 -6.27 2.15 2.47
C CYS A 43 -5.68 3.13 1.46
N THR A 44 -4.50 3.64 1.76
CA THR A 44 -3.68 4.43 0.85
C THR A 44 -2.66 3.52 0.18
N ILE A 45 -2.54 3.59 -1.15
CA ILE A 45 -1.46 2.96 -1.89
C ILE A 45 -0.24 3.87 -1.79
N GLU A 46 0.83 3.36 -1.18
CA GLU A 46 2.09 4.07 -1.07
C GLU A 46 3.08 3.63 -2.15
N ASN A 47 3.09 2.35 -2.51
CA ASN A 47 3.93 1.80 -3.57
C ASN A 47 3.19 0.75 -4.40
N GLU A 48 3.55 0.63 -5.67
CA GLU A 48 3.10 -0.44 -6.57
C GLU A 48 4.37 -1.10 -7.13
N ARG A 49 4.46 -2.43 -7.06
CA ARG A 49 5.58 -3.19 -7.62
C ARG A 49 5.06 -4.33 -8.47
N GLU A 50 5.74 -4.58 -9.56
CA GLU A 50 5.56 -5.77 -10.36
C GLU A 50 6.56 -6.82 -9.89
N MET A 51 6.09 -8.02 -9.58
CA MET A 51 6.96 -9.15 -9.27
C MET A 51 7.42 -9.85 -10.56
N ALA A 52 8.50 -10.62 -10.48
CA ALA A 52 9.11 -11.31 -11.62
C ALA A 52 8.19 -12.35 -12.30
N ASP A 53 7.11 -12.75 -11.63
CA ASP A 53 6.04 -13.62 -12.14
C ASP A 53 4.96 -12.85 -12.94
N GLY A 54 5.11 -11.53 -13.10
CA GLY A 54 4.13 -10.65 -13.75
C GLY A 54 2.96 -10.26 -12.84
N SER A 55 3.01 -10.60 -11.55
CA SER A 55 1.98 -10.22 -10.59
C SER A 55 2.19 -8.77 -10.13
N GLN A 56 1.16 -7.95 -10.23
CA GLN A 56 1.16 -6.60 -9.67
C GLN A 56 0.77 -6.63 -8.19
N TRP A 57 1.64 -6.07 -7.35
CA TRP A 57 1.46 -5.94 -5.92
C TRP A 57 1.40 -4.47 -5.52
N MET A 58 0.47 -4.15 -4.63
CA MET A 58 0.34 -2.82 -4.05
C MET A 58 0.67 -2.86 -2.56
N PHE A 59 1.39 -1.85 -2.10
CA PHE A 59 1.65 -1.62 -0.69
C PHE A 59 0.58 -0.70 -0.15
N LEU A 60 -0.25 -1.27 0.72
CA LEU A 60 -1.36 -0.59 1.35
C LEU A 60 -1.01 -0.18 2.75
N LYS A 61 -1.32 1.08 3.03
CA LYS A 61 -1.24 1.71 4.34
C LYS A 61 -2.66 1.99 4.83
N SER A 62 -3.02 1.47 5.99
CA SER A 62 -4.30 1.77 6.62
C SER A 62 -4.44 3.27 6.91
N LEU A 63 -5.67 3.76 6.98
CA LEU A 63 -5.93 5.18 7.23
C LEU A 63 -5.36 5.66 8.57
N ASN A 64 -5.43 4.81 9.59
CA ASN A 64 -4.86 5.06 10.92
C ASN A 64 -3.33 4.86 10.99
N GLN A 65 -2.69 4.44 9.89
CA GLN A 65 -1.26 4.17 9.80
C GLN A 65 -0.73 3.11 10.79
N CYS A 66 -1.63 2.29 11.35
CA CYS A 66 -1.27 1.20 12.27
C CYS A 66 -0.99 -0.11 11.54
N TYR A 67 -1.47 -0.26 10.30
CA TYR A 67 -1.32 -1.49 9.54
C TYR A 67 -0.80 -1.22 8.13
N PHE A 68 0.23 -1.97 7.75
CA PHE A 68 0.86 -1.89 6.44
C PHE A 68 1.03 -3.29 5.87
N PHE A 69 0.63 -3.49 4.62
CA PHE A 69 0.71 -4.81 4.02
C PHE A 69 0.80 -4.74 2.50
N TRP A 70 1.44 -5.77 1.94
CA TRP A 70 1.47 -6.01 0.51
C TRP A 70 0.29 -6.90 0.13
N VAL A 71 -0.50 -6.46 -0.84
CA VAL A 71 -1.58 -7.26 -1.42
C VAL A 71 -1.46 -7.25 -2.95
N PRO A 72 -1.70 -8.38 -3.64
CA PRO A 72 -1.82 -8.36 -5.09
C PRO A 72 -3.02 -7.53 -5.53
N VAL A 73 -2.91 -6.83 -6.67
CA VAL A 73 -4.00 -6.03 -7.27
C VAL A 73 -5.24 -6.87 -7.55
N LYS A 74 -5.06 -8.15 -7.88
CA LYS A 74 -6.15 -9.10 -8.10
C LYS A 74 -6.90 -9.49 -6.81
N GLY A 75 -6.40 -9.10 -5.64
CA GLY A 75 -6.88 -9.59 -4.34
C GLY A 75 -6.31 -10.97 -4.00
N ASN A 76 -6.52 -11.39 -2.76
CA ASN A 76 -6.05 -12.65 -2.20
C ASN A 76 -7.20 -13.33 -1.42
N LYS A 77 -6.98 -14.55 -0.93
CA LYS A 77 -7.92 -15.31 -0.09
C LYS A 77 -8.32 -14.57 1.20
N ASP A 78 -7.41 -13.75 1.74
CA ASP A 78 -7.65 -13.01 2.98
C ASP A 78 -8.27 -11.62 2.74
N TRP A 79 -7.92 -10.96 1.63
CA TRP A 79 -8.27 -9.56 1.35
C TRP A 79 -8.76 -9.40 -0.09
N LYS A 80 -9.97 -8.88 -0.25
CA LYS A 80 -10.48 -8.40 -1.55
C LYS A 80 -10.11 -6.93 -1.71
N VAL A 81 -9.55 -6.54 -2.85
CA VAL A 81 -9.29 -5.13 -3.18
C VAL A 81 -10.35 -4.66 -4.17
N ASP A 82 -11.01 -3.55 -3.85
CA ASP A 82 -12.00 -2.87 -4.68
C ASP A 82 -11.46 -1.46 -5.02
N LYS A 83 -11.53 -1.08 -6.30
CA LYS A 83 -10.78 0.04 -6.90
C LYS A 83 -11.69 1.21 -7.25
#